data_AF-A0A8C4Q476-F1
#
_entry.id   AF-A0A8C4Q476-F1
#
_cell.length_a   1.000
_cell.length_b   1.000
_cell.length_c   1.000
_cell.angle_alpha   90.00
_cell.angle_beta   90.00
_cell.angle_gamma   90.00
#
_symmetry.space_group_name_H-M   'P 1'
#
loop_
_entity.id
_entity.type
_entity.pdbx_description
1 polymer ?
#
loop_
_entity_poly.entity_id
_entity_poly.type
_entity_poly.pdbx_seq_one_letter_code
_entity_poly.pdbx_strand_id
1 'polypeptide(L)'
;MNSLLLYRGGGFLLLCVDICLACGSLDIMVEHPLFEGGMCQLCKNTFMECAYQYDDDGYQAYCSVCYGGGEVLMCGNNNCCRCFCVECVEILVSPGAVKSAIAEEPWGCYMCRPKSSHGLLRRRDDWASKLQHLFSNTQSQQYPLPKIFPPVPASERKPIRVLSLFDGIGTGLLVLKELGVKMDRYVASEICEDSIMVGTVRHEGTITYVGDIRNLTRKNIQEWGPFDLVIGGSPCNDLSIVNPARKGLYEGTGRLFFEFYRLLHESKPKEGEDRPFFWLFENVAAMGVNDKRDISRFLECDPVMIDAKEVSAAHRARYFWGNLPGMNRPLMTMGVDSMELQDCLEHGRTAKLECALGEL
;
A
#
# COMPACT_ATOMS: atom_id res chain seq x y z
N MET A 1 4.14 11.98 28.41
CA MET A 1 5.52 11.46 28.38
C MET A 1 6.51 12.23 29.25
N ASN A 2 6.49 13.57 29.27
CA ASN A 2 7.46 14.42 30.00
C ASN A 2 7.72 14.00 31.46
N SER A 3 6.69 13.65 32.22
CA SER A 3 6.84 13.33 33.64
C SER A 3 7.31 11.90 33.94
N LEU A 4 7.38 10.99 32.96
CA LEU A 4 7.76 9.59 33.20
C LEU A 4 9.21 9.29 32.74
N LEU A 5 9.65 9.90 31.65
CA LEU A 5 11.01 9.75 31.12
C LEU A 5 12.03 10.61 31.88
N LEU A 6 11.68 11.84 32.25
CA LEU A 6 12.57 12.75 32.99
C LEU A 6 12.69 12.40 34.49
N TYR A 7 11.64 11.85 35.11
CA TYR A 7 11.63 11.58 36.56
C TYR A 7 12.41 10.32 36.97
N ARG A 8 12.88 9.52 36.01
CA ARG A 8 13.61 8.26 36.28
C ARG A 8 15.12 8.34 36.03
N GLY A 9 15.65 9.53 35.69
CA GLY A 9 17.09 9.81 35.68
C GLY A 9 17.78 9.79 37.06
N GLY A 10 17.06 9.37 38.12
CA GLY A 10 17.52 9.36 39.51
C GLY A 10 17.63 8.00 40.20
N GLY A 11 17.56 6.85 39.50
CA GLY A 11 17.91 5.57 40.17
C GLY A 11 17.42 4.24 39.59
N PHE A 12 16.67 4.21 38.49
CA PHE A 12 16.32 2.94 37.81
C PHE A 12 16.51 3.11 36.30
N LEU A 13 17.54 2.44 35.74
CA LEU A 13 17.72 2.33 34.30
C LEU A 13 16.62 1.41 33.74
N LEU A 14 15.48 1.96 33.32
CA LEU A 14 14.63 1.25 32.37
C LEU A 14 15.26 1.35 31.00
N LEU A 15 15.45 0.22 30.33
CA LEU A 15 15.87 0.21 28.95
C LEU A 15 14.70 0.69 28.08
N CYS A 16 14.99 1.35 26.96
CA CYS A 16 13.97 1.84 26.03
C CYS A 16 13.03 0.73 25.50
N VAL A 17 13.45 -0.53 25.62
CA VAL A 17 12.67 -1.74 25.26
C VAL A 17 11.50 -2.03 26.21
N ASP A 18 11.51 -1.50 27.43
CA ASP A 18 10.49 -1.78 28.45
C ASP A 18 9.33 -0.78 28.42
N ILE A 19 9.34 0.16 27.46
CA ILE A 19 8.33 1.21 27.31
C ILE A 19 7.86 1.32 25.86
N CYS A 20 6.61 1.74 25.68
CA CYS A 20 6.04 1.97 24.36
C CYS A 20 6.62 3.27 23.83
N LEU A 21 7.40 3.22 22.75
CA LEU A 21 8.00 4.42 22.16
C LEU A 21 6.96 5.45 21.70
N ALA A 22 5.76 4.99 21.34
CA ALA A 22 4.71 5.84 20.81
C ALA A 22 3.90 6.57 21.89
N CYS A 23 3.56 5.91 23.01
CA CYS A 23 2.68 6.49 24.04
C CYS A 23 3.24 6.47 25.48
N GLY A 24 4.34 5.75 25.72
CA GLY A 24 4.97 5.62 27.05
C GLY A 24 4.31 4.59 27.97
N SER A 25 3.34 3.81 27.49
CA SER A 25 2.77 2.66 28.22
C SER A 25 3.85 1.63 28.56
N LEU A 26 3.69 0.93 29.68
CA LEU A 26 4.53 -0.20 30.11
C LEU A 26 4.00 -1.56 29.61
N ASP A 27 2.79 -1.57 29.03
CA ASP A 27 2.12 -2.78 28.56
C ASP A 27 2.59 -3.15 27.15
N ILE A 28 3.85 -3.58 27.07
CA ILE A 28 4.51 -3.91 25.81
C ILE A 28 4.04 -5.25 25.28
N MET A 29 3.60 -5.25 24.02
CA MET A 29 3.12 -6.45 23.33
C MET A 29 4.06 -6.89 22.22
N VAL A 30 4.62 -5.93 21.49
CA VAL A 30 5.57 -6.18 20.40
C VAL A 30 6.69 -5.16 20.45
N GLU A 31 7.77 -5.43 19.73
CA GLU A 31 8.82 -4.45 19.51
C GLU A 31 8.39 -3.42 18.46
N HIS A 32 8.84 -2.17 18.62
CA HIS A 32 8.66 -1.15 17.60
C HIS A 32 9.43 -1.53 16.31
N PRO A 33 8.80 -1.52 15.12
CA PRO A 33 9.40 -2.11 13.93
C PRO A 33 10.59 -1.32 13.39
N LEU A 34 10.59 0.01 13.54
CA LEU A 34 11.64 0.88 12.97
C LEU A 34 12.80 1.23 13.93
N PHE A 35 12.53 1.27 15.24
CA PHE A 35 13.43 1.80 16.26
C PHE A 35 13.52 0.85 17.45
N GLU A 36 14.64 0.87 18.17
CA GLU A 36 14.85 0.08 19.39
C GLU A 36 13.93 0.59 20.50
N GLY A 37 12.95 -0.23 20.88
CA GLY A 37 11.96 0.05 21.91
C GLY A 37 10.71 -0.81 21.78
N GLY A 38 9.81 -0.71 22.76
CA GLY A 38 8.57 -1.47 22.81
C GLY A 38 7.40 -0.76 22.11
N MET A 39 6.30 -1.48 21.92
CA MET A 39 5.03 -1.00 21.40
C MET A 39 3.86 -1.75 22.06
N CYS A 40 2.90 -1.00 22.61
CA CYS A 40 1.69 -1.56 23.19
C CYS A 40 0.65 -1.94 22.11
N GLN A 41 -0.37 -2.71 22.48
CA GLN A 41 -1.38 -3.19 21.51
C GLN A 41 -2.11 -2.05 20.79
N LEU A 42 -2.47 -0.97 21.50
CA LEU A 42 -3.17 0.16 20.92
C LEU A 42 -2.33 0.84 19.83
N CYS A 43 -1.07 1.16 20.15
CA CYS A 43 -0.15 1.76 19.19
C CYS A 43 0.18 0.82 18.03
N LYS A 44 0.18 -0.50 18.24
CA LYS A 44 0.29 -1.48 17.16
C LYS A 44 -0.88 -1.37 16.19
N ASN A 45 -2.12 -1.30 16.69
CA ASN A 45 -3.30 -1.16 15.84
C ASN A 45 -3.25 0.15 15.04
N THR A 46 -2.99 1.27 15.72
CA THR A 46 -2.83 2.57 15.06
C THR A 46 -1.70 2.56 14.03
N PHE A 47 -0.57 1.88 14.31
CA PHE A 47 0.50 1.74 13.32
C PHE A 47 0.02 1.02 12.06
N MET A 48 -0.69 -0.09 12.22
CA MET A 48 -1.19 -0.89 11.09
C MET A 48 -2.14 -0.08 10.21
N GLU A 49 -2.90 0.84 10.80
CA GLU A 49 -3.82 1.74 10.11
C GLU A 49 -3.08 2.89 9.39
N CYS A 50 -2.11 3.53 10.08
CA CYS A 50 -1.54 4.81 9.67
C CYS A 50 -0.18 4.74 8.94
N ALA A 51 0.57 3.62 9.03
CA ALA A 51 1.96 3.57 8.55
C ALA A 51 2.17 3.88 7.06
N TYR A 52 1.16 3.60 6.24
CA TYR A 52 1.15 3.81 4.79
C TYR A 52 0.10 4.83 4.35
N GLN A 53 -0.25 5.76 5.23
CA GLN A 53 -1.05 6.93 4.86
C GLN A 53 -0.13 8.09 4.49
N TYR A 54 -0.47 8.75 3.39
CA TYR A 54 0.27 9.85 2.81
C TYR A 54 -0.70 11.01 2.57
N ASP A 55 -0.23 12.22 2.81
CA ASP A 55 -0.98 13.44 2.50
C ASP A 55 -0.72 13.85 1.04
N ASP A 56 -1.45 14.88 0.58
CA ASP A 56 -1.39 15.40 -0.80
C ASP A 56 -0.01 15.91 -1.22
N ASP A 57 0.87 16.20 -0.26
CA ASP A 57 2.27 16.59 -0.49
C ASP A 57 3.20 15.39 -0.73
N GLY A 58 2.68 14.15 -0.66
CA GLY A 58 3.41 12.91 -0.85
C GLY A 58 4.23 12.46 0.36
N TYR A 59 4.13 13.15 1.50
CA TYR A 59 4.74 12.73 2.75
C TYR A 59 3.77 11.91 3.61
N GLN A 60 4.31 11.16 4.57
CA GLN A 60 3.50 10.42 5.52
C GLN A 60 2.67 11.38 6.37
N ALA A 61 1.37 11.11 6.47
CA ALA A 61 0.41 11.89 7.25
C ALA A 61 0.73 11.90 8.76
N TYR A 62 1.45 10.87 9.24
CA TYR A 62 1.73 10.67 10.65
C TYR A 62 3.22 10.48 10.93
N CYS A 63 3.61 10.81 12.17
CA CYS A 63 4.96 10.61 12.67
C CYS A 63 5.42 9.14 12.55
N SER A 64 6.62 8.91 12.01
CA SER A 64 7.26 7.60 11.87
C SER A 64 7.58 6.88 13.20
N VAL A 65 7.41 7.56 14.34
CA VAL A 65 7.66 6.99 15.68
C VAL A 65 6.36 6.75 16.45
N CYS A 66 5.56 7.79 16.66
CA CYS A 66 4.37 7.70 17.51
C CYS A 66 3.06 7.57 16.74
N TYR A 67 3.08 7.76 15.42
CA TYR A 67 1.90 7.70 14.55
C TYR A 67 0.83 8.76 14.86
N GLY A 68 1.22 9.83 15.56
CA GLY A 68 0.39 11.02 15.79
C GLY A 68 0.53 12.04 14.66
N GLY A 69 -0.51 12.87 14.48
CA GLY A 69 -0.64 13.91 13.43
C GLY A 69 -0.42 15.34 13.95
N GLY A 70 0.53 15.54 14.86
CA GLY A 70 0.91 16.88 15.33
C GLY A 70 1.82 17.62 14.34
N GLU A 71 2.46 18.70 14.78
CA GLU A 71 3.50 19.37 13.99
C GLU A 71 4.67 18.41 13.71
N VAL A 72 5.05 18.27 12.43
CA VAL A 72 6.06 17.31 11.96
C VAL A 72 7.19 17.96 11.17
N LEU A 73 8.37 17.35 11.28
CA LEU A 73 9.53 17.59 10.43
C LEU A 73 9.54 16.61 9.27
N MET A 74 9.54 17.14 8.05
CA MET A 74 9.58 16.36 6.80
C MET A 74 11.03 16.08 6.37
N CYS A 75 11.32 14.86 5.93
CA CYS A 75 12.65 14.49 5.46
C CYS A 75 13.00 15.18 4.12
N GLY A 76 14.12 15.91 4.05
CA GLY A 76 14.60 16.52 2.81
C GLY A 76 15.35 15.57 1.86
N ASN A 77 15.52 14.29 2.23
CA ASN A 77 16.20 13.33 1.35
C ASN A 77 15.29 12.89 0.20
N ASN A 78 15.82 12.90 -1.02
CA ASN A 78 15.09 12.51 -2.21
C ASN A 78 14.45 11.12 -2.06
N ASN A 79 13.18 11.02 -2.48
CA ASN A 79 12.37 9.81 -2.43
C ASN A 79 12.09 9.26 -1.01
N CYS A 80 12.37 10.03 0.05
CA CYS A 80 11.96 9.72 1.42
C CYS A 80 10.72 10.52 1.80
N CYS A 81 9.65 9.83 2.17
CA CYS A 81 8.37 10.44 2.54
C CYS A 81 8.15 10.48 4.06
N ARG A 82 9.18 10.29 4.88
CA ARG A 82 9.01 10.11 6.33
C ARG A 82 8.94 11.44 7.06
N CYS A 83 8.09 11.47 8.09
CA CYS A 83 7.88 12.60 8.97
C CYS A 83 8.14 12.24 10.43
N PHE A 84 8.58 13.21 11.24
CA PHE A 84 8.83 13.04 12.67
C PHE A 84 8.23 14.20 13.45
N CYS A 85 7.35 13.93 14.42
CA CYS A 85 6.73 15.01 15.18
C CYS A 85 7.73 15.70 16.11
N VAL A 86 7.49 16.99 16.35
CA VAL A 86 8.30 17.85 17.23
C VAL A 86 8.48 17.20 18.60
N GLU A 87 7.40 16.67 19.19
CA GLU A 87 7.42 16.04 20.51
C GLU A 87 8.35 14.82 20.56
N CYS A 88 8.28 13.91 19.57
CA CYS A 88 9.16 12.75 19.53
C CYS A 88 10.64 13.14 19.41
N VAL A 89 10.95 14.18 18.62
CA VAL A 89 12.33 14.62 18.42
C VAL A 89 12.88 15.29 19.69
N GLU A 90 12.11 16.16 20.32
CA GLU A 90 12.52 16.83 21.56
C GLU A 90 12.72 15.84 22.73
N ILE A 91 11.90 14.79 22.80
CA ILE A 91 11.95 13.79 23.89
C ILE A 91 13.02 12.72 23.63
N LEU A 92 13.04 12.13 22.43
CA LEU A 92 13.84 10.92 22.15
C LEU A 92 15.23 11.24 21.61
N VAL A 93 15.44 12.41 21.00
CA VAL A 93 16.76 12.78 20.46
C VAL A 93 17.50 13.66 21.47
N SER A 94 17.02 14.89 21.68
CA SER A 94 17.51 15.78 22.72
C SER A 94 16.67 17.07 22.76
N PRO A 95 16.54 17.73 23.92
CA PRO A 95 15.97 19.08 23.98
C PRO A 95 16.70 20.05 23.04
N GLY A 96 15.95 20.77 22.19
CA GLY A 96 16.46 21.68 21.17
C GLY A 96 16.84 21.03 19.84
N ALA A 97 16.70 19.70 19.69
CA ALA A 97 17.02 18.99 18.45
C ALA A 97 16.17 19.47 17.26
N VAL A 98 14.93 19.92 17.50
CA VAL A 98 14.06 20.44 16.43
C VAL A 98 14.64 21.71 15.83
N LYS A 99 15.18 22.62 16.65
CA LYS A 99 15.81 23.85 16.16
C LYS A 99 17.02 23.54 15.27
N SER A 100 17.83 22.56 15.68
CA SER A 100 18.96 22.10 14.88
C SER A 100 18.52 21.43 13.57
N ALA A 101 17.43 20.66 13.60
CA ALA A 101 16.86 20.03 12.42
C ALA A 101 16.32 21.06 11.41
N ILE A 102 15.59 22.07 11.88
CA ILE A 102 15.05 23.16 11.03
C ILE A 102 16.18 23.99 10.41
N ALA A 103 17.28 24.19 11.12
CA ALA A 103 18.43 24.94 10.62
C ALA A 103 19.31 24.14 9.63
N GLU A 104 19.06 22.84 9.45
CA GLU A 104 19.81 21.97 8.55
C GLU A 104 19.11 21.88 7.18
N GLU A 105 19.77 22.34 6.12
CA GLU A 105 19.22 22.29 4.76
C GLU A 105 20.18 21.54 3.80
N PRO A 106 19.78 20.37 3.23
CA PRO A 106 18.57 19.60 3.51
C PRO A 106 18.69 18.74 4.79
N TRP A 107 17.65 18.74 5.62
CA TRP A 107 17.60 17.87 6.79
C TRP A 107 17.35 16.40 6.40
N GLY A 108 18.27 15.51 6.80
CA GLY A 108 18.07 14.06 6.67
C GLY A 108 17.35 13.48 7.89
N CYS A 109 16.28 12.70 7.69
CA CYS A 109 15.62 12.04 8.82
C CYS A 109 16.44 10.88 9.43
N TYR A 110 16.05 10.45 10.63
CA TYR A 110 16.75 9.40 11.39
C TYR A 110 16.73 8.01 10.74
N MET A 111 15.86 7.80 9.75
CA MET A 111 15.87 6.58 8.93
C MET A 111 16.85 6.66 7.75
N CYS A 112 17.19 7.88 7.29
CA CYS A 112 18.08 8.11 6.16
C CYS A 112 19.54 8.36 6.57
N ARG A 113 19.77 8.86 7.79
CA ARG A 113 21.13 9.17 8.25
C ARG A 113 22.00 7.89 8.32
N PRO A 114 23.32 8.00 8.06
CA PRO A 114 24.23 6.87 8.21
C PRO A 114 24.33 6.40 9.67
N LYS A 115 24.39 7.35 10.61
CA LYS A 115 24.38 7.05 12.05
C LYS A 115 23.00 6.52 12.43
N SER A 116 22.96 5.37 13.12
CA SER A 116 21.71 4.75 13.55
C SER A 116 21.21 5.27 14.89
N SER A 117 22.06 5.93 15.69
CA SER A 117 21.71 6.36 17.06
C SER A 117 21.75 7.89 17.21
N HIS A 118 20.64 8.43 17.70
CA HIS A 118 20.39 9.84 17.92
C HIS A 118 19.69 10.02 19.27
N GLY A 119 20.47 10.29 20.33
CA GLY A 119 19.94 10.31 21.69
C GLY A 119 19.48 8.92 22.12
N LEU A 120 18.25 8.83 22.61
CA LEU A 120 17.57 7.57 22.93
C LEU A 120 16.97 6.90 21.69
N LEU A 121 16.75 7.65 20.61
CA LEU A 121 16.21 7.11 19.36
C LEU A 121 17.29 6.35 18.59
N ARG A 122 17.13 5.03 18.46
CA ARG A 122 18.06 4.18 17.71
C ARG A 122 17.33 3.37 16.64
N ARG A 123 17.71 3.56 15.38
CA ARG A 123 17.22 2.80 14.22
C ARG A 123 17.69 1.35 14.35
N ARG A 124 16.76 0.40 14.15
CA ARG A 124 17.09 -1.03 14.10
C ARG A 124 17.81 -1.36 12.79
N ASP A 125 18.77 -2.28 12.84
CA ASP A 125 19.43 -2.77 11.61
C ASP A 125 18.53 -3.76 10.85
N ASP A 126 17.68 -4.51 11.56
CA ASP A 126 16.71 -5.48 11.02
C ASP A 126 15.30 -4.89 10.81
N TRP A 127 15.18 -3.55 10.79
CA TRP A 127 13.88 -2.85 10.73
C TRP A 127 13.00 -3.30 9.55
N ALA A 128 13.64 -3.60 8.41
CA ALA A 128 12.96 -4.05 7.19
C ALA A 128 12.20 -5.35 7.46
N SER A 129 12.88 -6.34 8.04
CA SER A 129 12.29 -7.64 8.39
C SER A 129 11.25 -7.51 9.50
N LYS A 130 11.50 -6.69 10.52
CA LYS A 130 10.53 -6.43 11.60
C LYS A 130 9.24 -5.79 11.08
N LEU A 131 9.35 -4.81 10.20
CA LEU A 131 8.21 -4.17 9.55
C LEU A 131 7.41 -5.19 8.73
N GLN A 132 8.11 -6.02 7.96
CA GLN A 132 7.48 -7.08 7.18
C GLN A 132 6.73 -8.07 8.06
N HIS A 133 7.35 -8.57 9.13
CA HIS A 133 6.70 -9.50 10.07
C HIS A 133 5.45 -8.90 10.70
N LEU A 134 5.43 -7.58 10.94
CA LEU A 134 4.27 -6.90 11.51
C LEU A 134 3.06 -6.87 10.56
N PHE A 135 3.31 -6.69 9.26
CA PHE A 135 2.28 -6.71 8.20
C PHE A 135 2.01 -8.10 7.61
N SER A 136 2.86 -9.08 7.93
CA SER A 136 2.67 -10.47 7.51
C SER A 136 1.67 -11.14 8.43
N ASN A 137 0.39 -11.11 8.06
CA ASN A 137 -0.58 -11.99 8.70
C ASN A 137 -0.34 -13.43 8.23
N THR A 138 -0.39 -14.36 9.18
CA THR A 138 -0.49 -15.81 8.99
C THR A 138 -1.79 -16.15 8.25
N GLN A 139 -1.86 -15.93 6.94
CA GLN A 139 -2.94 -16.45 6.11
C GLN A 139 -2.54 -17.84 5.60
N SER A 140 -3.43 -18.80 5.88
CA SER A 140 -3.51 -20.20 5.46
C SER A 140 -2.19 -20.95 5.21
N GLN A 141 -1.94 -22.02 5.97
CA GLN A 141 -0.88 -23.04 5.71
C GLN A 141 -0.96 -23.71 4.33
N GLN A 142 -1.92 -23.30 3.48
CA GLN A 142 -2.26 -23.93 2.22
C GLN A 142 -1.33 -23.52 1.08
N TYR A 143 -0.74 -22.32 1.11
CA TYR A 143 0.11 -21.80 0.04
C TYR A 143 1.51 -21.42 0.56
N PRO A 144 2.53 -21.41 -0.31
CA PRO A 144 3.84 -20.89 0.05
C PRO A 144 3.76 -19.45 0.52
N LEU A 145 4.60 -19.08 1.49
CA LEU A 145 4.72 -17.68 1.89
C LEU A 145 5.22 -16.85 0.70
N PRO A 146 4.59 -15.71 0.40
CA PRO A 146 5.01 -14.87 -0.72
C PRO A 146 6.45 -14.39 -0.50
N LYS A 147 7.25 -14.32 -1.57
CA LYS A 147 8.59 -13.71 -1.52
C LYS A 147 8.44 -12.26 -1.06
N ILE A 148 9.05 -11.93 0.07
CA ILE A 148 8.99 -10.59 0.66
C ILE A 148 10.24 -9.82 0.23
N PHE A 149 10.06 -8.59 -0.23
CA PHE A 149 11.15 -7.72 -0.64
C PHE A 149 11.47 -6.69 0.45
N PRO A 150 12.73 -6.56 0.89
CA PRO A 150 13.12 -5.52 1.84
C PRO A 150 12.84 -4.13 1.23
N PRO A 151 12.36 -3.15 2.03
CA PRO A 151 12.20 -1.80 1.54
C PRO A 151 13.54 -1.22 1.06
N VAL A 152 13.54 -0.66 -0.15
CA VAL A 152 14.74 -0.05 -0.76
C VAL A 152 15.07 1.28 -0.07
N PRO A 153 16.34 1.52 0.29
CA PRO A 153 16.79 2.82 0.83
C PRO A 153 16.40 3.97 -0.09
N ALA A 154 16.03 5.13 0.48
CA ALA A 154 15.48 6.26 -0.27
C ALA A 154 16.38 6.73 -1.43
N SER A 155 17.71 6.76 -1.20
CA SER A 155 18.73 7.13 -2.18
C SER A 155 18.82 6.17 -3.37
N GLU A 156 18.35 4.92 -3.23
CA GLU A 156 18.44 3.88 -4.25
C GLU A 156 17.11 3.65 -4.98
N ARG A 157 16.03 4.33 -4.55
CA ARG A 157 14.71 4.21 -5.18
C ARG A 157 14.76 4.77 -6.60
N LYS A 158 14.27 3.98 -7.54
CA LYS A 158 14.15 4.32 -8.97
C LYS A 158 12.68 4.45 -9.34
N PRO A 159 12.34 5.21 -10.40
CA PRO A 159 11.00 5.21 -10.94
C PRO A 159 10.54 3.80 -11.32
N ILE A 160 9.28 3.46 -11.06
CA ILE A 160 8.73 2.12 -11.29
C ILE A 160 8.27 1.95 -12.73
N ARG A 161 8.27 0.71 -13.21
CA ARG A 161 7.71 0.32 -14.52
C ARG A 161 6.49 -0.56 -14.30
N VAL A 162 5.37 -0.17 -14.91
CA VAL A 162 4.07 -0.78 -14.67
C VAL A 162 3.54 -1.44 -15.93
N LEU A 163 3.04 -2.66 -15.79
CA LEU A 163 2.21 -3.34 -16.78
C LEU A 163 0.78 -3.42 -16.24
N SER A 164 -0.14 -2.70 -16.87
CA SER A 164 -1.57 -2.72 -16.54
C SER A 164 -2.33 -3.54 -17.57
N LEU A 165 -3.03 -4.57 -17.12
CA LEU A 165 -3.77 -5.51 -17.96
C LEU A 165 -5.26 -5.28 -17.72
N PHE A 166 -6.05 -5.07 -18.78
CA PHE A 166 -7.44 -4.62 -18.66
C PHE A 166 -7.51 -3.25 -17.95
N ASP A 167 -6.75 -2.29 -18.48
CA ASP A 167 -6.49 -1.00 -17.82
C ASP A 167 -7.73 -0.13 -17.63
N GLY A 168 -8.77 -0.34 -18.45
CA GLY A 168 -9.97 0.47 -18.44
C GLY A 168 -9.61 1.94 -18.65
N ILE A 169 -10.05 2.80 -17.72
CA ILE A 169 -9.87 4.26 -17.82
C ILE A 169 -8.54 4.78 -17.26
N GLY A 170 -7.56 3.89 -16.99
CA GLY A 170 -6.23 4.30 -16.48
C GLY A 170 -6.16 4.55 -14.98
N THR A 171 -7.06 3.96 -14.19
CA THR A 171 -7.14 4.17 -12.73
C THR A 171 -5.81 3.87 -12.01
N GLY A 172 -5.08 2.84 -12.44
CA GLY A 172 -3.78 2.51 -11.86
C GLY A 172 -2.76 3.66 -12.02
N LEU A 173 -2.72 4.30 -13.19
CA LEU A 173 -1.84 5.44 -13.43
C LEU A 173 -2.27 6.68 -12.63
N LEU A 174 -3.57 6.94 -12.54
CA LEU A 174 -4.12 8.05 -11.73
C LEU A 174 -3.65 7.94 -10.27
N VAL A 175 -3.92 6.80 -9.62
CA VAL A 175 -3.58 6.59 -8.20
C VAL A 175 -2.07 6.67 -7.98
N LEU A 176 -1.25 6.12 -8.87
CA LEU A 176 0.20 6.20 -8.75
C LEU A 176 0.71 7.66 -8.87
N LYS A 177 0.08 8.49 -9.70
CA LYS A 177 0.39 9.93 -9.80
C LYS A 177 -0.02 10.68 -8.53
N GLU A 178 -1.21 10.41 -8.00
CA GLU A 178 -1.70 11.02 -6.76
C GLU A 178 -0.83 10.64 -5.55
N LEU A 179 -0.34 9.40 -5.49
CA LEU A 179 0.62 8.94 -4.48
C LEU A 179 2.03 9.52 -4.65
N GLY A 180 2.28 10.36 -5.67
CA GLY A 180 3.60 10.94 -5.95
C GLY A 180 4.66 9.91 -6.35
N VAL A 181 4.25 8.70 -6.75
CA VAL A 181 5.17 7.67 -7.22
C VAL A 181 5.76 8.13 -8.55
N LYS A 182 7.06 7.96 -8.73
CA LYS A 182 7.72 8.25 -10.01
C LYS A 182 7.60 7.03 -10.91
N MET A 183 7.13 7.23 -12.14
CA MET A 183 7.01 6.18 -13.15
C MET A 183 8.02 6.40 -14.26
N ASP A 184 8.75 5.33 -14.64
CA ASP A 184 9.57 5.30 -15.85
C ASP A 184 8.70 4.96 -17.06
N ARG A 185 7.79 3.98 -16.89
CA ARG A 185 6.93 3.49 -17.96
C ARG A 185 5.62 2.95 -17.43
N TYR A 186 4.55 3.17 -18.19
CA TYR A 186 3.23 2.57 -17.97
C TYR A 186 2.72 1.96 -19.28
N VAL A 187 2.74 0.63 -19.37
CA VAL A 187 2.25 -0.13 -20.54
C VAL A 187 0.89 -0.71 -20.21
N ALA A 188 -0.09 -0.50 -21.07
CA ALA A 188 -1.48 -0.90 -20.82
C ALA A 188 -2.05 -1.77 -21.94
N SER A 189 -2.69 -2.88 -21.58
CA SER A 189 -3.54 -3.67 -22.48
C SER A 189 -4.99 -3.26 -22.29
N GLU A 190 -5.60 -2.76 -23.36
CA GLU A 190 -7.02 -2.38 -23.42
C GLU A 190 -7.52 -2.47 -24.87
N ILE A 191 -8.80 -2.80 -25.06
CA ILE A 191 -9.44 -2.93 -26.38
C ILE A 191 -10.63 -1.97 -26.55
N CYS A 192 -11.17 -1.46 -25.46
CA CYS A 192 -12.29 -0.52 -25.50
C CYS A 192 -11.80 0.87 -25.94
N GLU A 193 -12.20 1.32 -27.13
CA GLU A 193 -11.79 2.61 -27.71
C GLU A 193 -12.14 3.80 -26.78
N ASP A 194 -13.30 3.78 -26.15
CA ASP A 194 -13.72 4.82 -25.20
C ASP A 194 -12.80 4.89 -23.98
N SER A 195 -12.41 3.73 -23.45
CA SER A 195 -11.51 3.63 -22.29
C SER A 195 -10.10 4.11 -22.63
N ILE A 196 -9.59 3.72 -23.80
CA ILE A 196 -8.30 4.19 -24.35
C ILE A 196 -8.32 5.71 -24.54
N MET A 197 -9.42 6.26 -25.07
CA MET A 197 -9.57 7.70 -25.27
C MET A 197 -9.53 8.45 -23.93
N VAL A 198 -10.26 7.97 -22.93
CA VAL A 198 -10.25 8.56 -21.57
C VAL A 198 -8.83 8.56 -21.00
N GLY A 199 -8.15 7.42 -21.01
CA GLY A 199 -6.78 7.32 -20.47
C GLY A 199 -5.78 8.18 -21.23
N THR A 200 -5.88 8.25 -22.56
CA THR A 200 -5.02 9.09 -23.40
C THR A 200 -5.20 10.58 -23.09
N VAL A 201 -6.44 11.05 -22.96
CA VAL A 201 -6.75 12.46 -22.67
C VAL A 201 -6.38 12.81 -21.23
N ARG A 202 -6.77 11.98 -20.25
CA ARG A 202 -6.54 12.25 -18.82
C ARG A 202 -5.07 12.18 -18.42
N HIS A 203 -4.27 11.40 -19.14
CA HIS A 203 -2.87 11.20 -18.83
C HIS A 203 -1.92 11.66 -19.94
N GLU A 204 -2.39 12.58 -20.80
CA GLU A 204 -1.56 13.30 -21.78
C GLU A 204 -0.71 12.36 -22.67
N GLY A 205 -1.27 11.21 -23.05
CA GLY A 205 -0.57 10.21 -23.87
C GLY A 205 0.60 9.50 -23.18
N THR A 206 0.72 9.56 -21.86
CA THR A 206 1.79 8.86 -21.09
C THR A 206 1.66 7.33 -21.18
N ILE A 207 0.45 6.81 -21.41
CA ILE A 207 0.17 5.38 -21.46
C ILE A 207 0.58 4.80 -22.81
N THR A 208 1.40 3.75 -22.80
CA THR A 208 1.69 2.96 -24.01
C THR A 208 0.66 1.84 -24.16
N TYR A 209 -0.35 2.05 -25.01
CA TYR A 209 -1.36 1.03 -25.28
C TYR A 209 -0.86 -0.05 -26.24
N VAL A 210 -1.07 -1.32 -25.87
CA VAL A 210 -0.60 -2.50 -26.63
C VAL A 210 -1.74 -3.36 -27.18
N GLY A 211 -2.99 -2.89 -27.04
CA GLY A 211 -4.17 -3.57 -27.57
C GLY A 211 -4.55 -4.83 -26.78
N ASP A 212 -5.06 -5.82 -27.49
CA ASP A 212 -5.60 -7.05 -26.94
C ASP A 212 -4.53 -7.92 -26.26
N ILE A 213 -4.76 -8.24 -24.99
CA ILE A 213 -3.89 -9.06 -24.14
C ILE A 213 -3.52 -10.41 -24.78
N ARG A 214 -4.43 -11.00 -25.56
CA ARG A 214 -4.25 -12.32 -26.19
C ARG A 214 -3.15 -12.31 -27.25
N ASN A 215 -2.86 -11.15 -27.83
CA ASN A 215 -1.83 -10.99 -28.85
C ASN A 215 -0.44 -10.75 -28.23
N LEU A 216 -0.35 -10.58 -26.91
CA LEU A 216 0.89 -10.24 -26.23
C LEU A 216 1.77 -11.47 -26.02
N THR A 217 2.98 -11.43 -26.54
CA THR A 217 3.94 -12.53 -26.47
C THR A 217 5.00 -12.31 -25.38
N ARG A 218 5.72 -13.37 -25.00
CA ARG A 218 6.91 -13.30 -24.14
C ARG A 218 7.93 -12.27 -24.65
N LYS A 219 8.14 -12.21 -25.97
CA LYS A 219 9.08 -11.27 -26.60
C LYS A 219 8.66 -9.82 -26.31
N ASN A 220 7.37 -9.52 -26.41
CA ASN A 220 6.87 -8.18 -26.09
C ASN A 220 7.16 -7.79 -24.64
N ILE A 221 6.89 -8.69 -23.69
CA ILE A 221 7.15 -8.45 -22.25
C ILE A 221 8.64 -8.19 -22.00
N GLN A 222 9.53 -8.92 -22.65
CA GLN A 222 10.98 -8.74 -22.53
C GLN A 222 11.47 -7.43 -23.15
N GLU A 223 10.87 -6.98 -24.26
CA GLU A 223 11.22 -5.72 -24.93
C GLU A 223 10.72 -4.49 -24.17
N TRP A 224 9.56 -4.58 -23.54
CA TRP A 224 8.95 -3.46 -22.81
C TRP A 224 9.41 -3.35 -21.37
N GLY A 225 9.77 -4.49 -20.77
CA GLY A 225 10.20 -4.60 -19.39
C GLY A 225 11.70 -4.34 -19.17
N PRO A 226 12.24 -4.76 -18.01
CA PRO A 226 11.53 -5.43 -16.92
C PRO A 226 10.41 -4.59 -16.29
N PHE A 227 9.39 -5.23 -15.73
CA PHE A 227 8.30 -4.56 -14.99
C PHE A 227 8.47 -4.74 -13.49
N ASP A 228 8.19 -3.71 -12.70
CA ASP A 228 8.27 -3.72 -11.23
C ASP A 228 6.87 -3.91 -10.59
N LEU A 229 5.80 -3.58 -11.32
CA LEU A 229 4.41 -3.75 -10.91
C LEU A 229 3.56 -4.30 -12.06
N VAL A 230 2.79 -5.36 -11.81
CA VAL A 230 1.78 -5.90 -12.76
C VAL A 230 0.39 -5.83 -12.13
N ILE A 231 -0.52 -5.06 -12.72
CA ILE A 231 -1.90 -4.92 -12.21
C ILE A 231 -2.92 -5.35 -13.24
N GLY A 232 -4.10 -5.80 -12.80
CA GLY A 232 -5.22 -6.00 -13.72
C GLY A 232 -6.50 -6.53 -13.08
N GLY A 233 -7.61 -6.30 -13.77
CA GLY A 233 -8.92 -6.83 -13.40
C GLY A 233 -9.66 -7.33 -14.63
N SER A 234 -9.68 -8.64 -14.85
CA SER A 234 -10.33 -9.21 -16.03
C SER A 234 -11.86 -9.06 -15.97
N PRO A 235 -12.57 -8.98 -17.11
CA PRO A 235 -14.02 -8.83 -17.14
C PRO A 235 -14.75 -9.83 -16.23
N CYS A 236 -15.63 -9.32 -15.37
CA CYS A 236 -16.28 -10.12 -14.33
C CYS A 236 -17.62 -10.75 -14.77
N ASN A 237 -18.13 -10.40 -15.95
CA ASN A 237 -19.48 -10.74 -16.40
C ASN A 237 -19.73 -12.24 -16.41
N ASP A 238 -18.75 -13.04 -16.86
CA ASP A 238 -18.86 -14.50 -16.89
C ASP A 238 -18.49 -15.18 -15.55
N LEU A 239 -17.93 -14.43 -14.60
CA LEU A 239 -17.58 -14.93 -13.25
C LEU A 239 -18.65 -14.63 -12.21
N SER A 240 -19.42 -13.56 -12.42
CA SER A 240 -20.41 -13.07 -11.48
C SER A 240 -21.62 -13.99 -11.36
N ILE A 241 -21.93 -14.44 -10.14
CA ILE A 241 -23.08 -15.32 -9.87
C ILE A 241 -24.42 -14.63 -10.13
N VAL A 242 -24.46 -13.29 -10.09
CA VAL A 242 -25.67 -12.52 -10.37
C VAL A 242 -26.04 -12.51 -11.85
N ASN A 243 -25.11 -12.91 -12.74
CA ASN A 243 -25.41 -13.10 -14.15
C ASN A 243 -25.94 -14.52 -14.40
N PRO A 244 -27.21 -14.69 -14.81
CA PRO A 244 -27.77 -16.01 -15.13
C PRO A 244 -27.11 -16.66 -16.36
N ALA A 245 -26.56 -15.86 -17.27
CA ALA A 245 -25.90 -16.30 -18.50
C ALA A 245 -24.38 -16.51 -18.34
N ARG A 246 -23.88 -16.53 -17.10
CA ARG A 246 -22.45 -16.68 -16.81
C ARG A 246 -21.90 -17.98 -17.39
N LYS A 247 -20.71 -17.91 -17.96
CA LYS A 247 -20.00 -19.08 -18.51
C LYS A 247 -18.92 -19.65 -17.58
N GLY A 248 -18.58 -18.94 -16.50
CA GLY A 248 -17.54 -19.34 -15.54
C GLY A 248 -16.12 -19.02 -16.00
N LEU A 249 -15.14 -19.44 -15.20
CA LEU A 249 -13.72 -19.10 -15.41
C LEU A 249 -13.12 -19.65 -16.71
N TYR A 250 -13.58 -20.82 -17.18
CA TYR A 250 -12.96 -21.52 -18.30
C TYR A 250 -13.58 -21.20 -19.66
N GLU A 251 -14.65 -20.41 -19.69
CA GLU A 251 -15.38 -20.06 -20.90
C GLU A 251 -15.60 -18.54 -21.01
N GLY A 252 -16.16 -18.10 -22.14
CA GLY A 252 -16.46 -16.68 -22.37
C GLY A 252 -15.27 -15.76 -22.12
N THR A 253 -15.54 -14.65 -21.44
CA THR A 253 -14.57 -13.67 -20.96
C THR A 253 -13.85 -14.09 -19.68
N GLY A 254 -14.37 -15.06 -18.94
CA GLY A 254 -13.72 -15.61 -17.74
C GLY A 254 -12.32 -16.13 -18.02
N ARG A 255 -12.10 -16.70 -19.22
CA ARG A 255 -10.78 -17.20 -19.65
C ARG A 255 -9.68 -16.14 -19.69
N LEU A 256 -10.04 -14.85 -19.75
CA LEU A 256 -9.07 -13.76 -19.79
C LEU A 256 -8.25 -13.64 -18.50
N PHE A 257 -8.73 -14.23 -17.40
CA PHE A 257 -7.90 -14.47 -16.21
C PHE A 257 -6.61 -15.23 -16.54
N PHE A 258 -6.66 -16.24 -17.42
CA PHE A 258 -5.48 -17.02 -17.77
C PHE A 258 -4.45 -16.22 -18.56
N GLU A 259 -4.87 -15.18 -19.29
CA GLU A 259 -3.95 -14.24 -19.94
C GLU A 259 -3.23 -13.36 -18.92
N PHE A 260 -3.93 -12.90 -17.88
CA PHE A 260 -3.28 -12.24 -16.74
C PHE A 260 -2.26 -13.16 -16.08
N TYR A 261 -2.65 -14.39 -15.73
CA TYR A 261 -1.77 -15.37 -15.12
C TYR A 261 -0.52 -15.64 -15.98
N ARG A 262 -0.70 -15.83 -17.29
CA ARG A 262 0.38 -16.04 -18.26
C ARG A 262 1.34 -14.85 -18.25
N LEU A 263 0.86 -13.63 -18.43
CA LEU A 263 1.72 -12.45 -18.52
C LEU A 263 2.35 -12.06 -17.18
N LEU A 264 1.69 -12.34 -16.06
CA LEU A 264 2.26 -12.23 -14.73
C LEU A 264 3.49 -13.14 -14.61
N HIS A 265 3.37 -14.41 -15.03
CA HIS A 265 4.49 -15.36 -15.00
C HIS A 265 5.64 -14.92 -15.91
N GLU A 266 5.33 -14.40 -17.11
CA GLU A 266 6.33 -13.87 -18.05
C GLU A 266 7.04 -12.60 -17.53
N SER A 267 6.41 -11.85 -16.63
CA SER A 267 6.95 -10.61 -16.06
C SER A 267 7.72 -10.81 -14.76
N LYS A 268 7.59 -11.98 -14.11
CA LYS A 268 8.28 -12.29 -12.86
C LYS A 268 9.81 -12.24 -13.05
N PRO A 269 10.57 -11.68 -12.08
CA PRO A 269 12.03 -11.76 -12.08
C PRO A 269 12.49 -13.22 -12.16
N LYS A 270 13.62 -13.45 -12.83
CA LYS A 270 14.22 -14.79 -12.90
C LYS A 270 14.73 -15.21 -11.53
N GLU A 271 14.89 -16.52 -11.35
CA GLU A 271 15.51 -17.06 -10.14
C GLU A 271 16.92 -16.47 -9.95
N GLY A 272 17.21 -15.99 -8.74
CA GLY A 272 18.44 -15.26 -8.41
C GLY A 272 18.37 -13.74 -8.62
N GLU A 273 17.30 -13.20 -9.24
CA GLU A 273 17.06 -11.75 -9.28
C GLU A 273 16.26 -11.30 -8.04
N ASP A 274 16.89 -10.51 -7.18
CA ASP A 274 16.27 -9.95 -5.96
C ASP A 274 15.65 -8.57 -6.17
N ARG A 275 15.32 -8.23 -7.43
CA ARG A 275 14.60 -7.01 -7.74
C ARG A 275 13.18 -7.07 -7.15
N PRO A 276 12.73 -6.02 -6.43
CA PRO A 276 11.35 -5.94 -5.97
C PRO A 276 10.36 -6.08 -7.12
N PHE A 277 9.39 -6.97 -6.95
CA PHE A 277 8.36 -7.22 -7.96
C PHE A 277 7.01 -7.38 -7.29
N PHE A 278 6.06 -6.58 -7.72
CA PHE A 278 4.72 -6.55 -7.15
C PHE A 278 3.67 -6.85 -8.20
N TRP A 279 2.54 -7.39 -7.75
CA TRP A 279 1.40 -7.61 -8.59
C TRP A 279 0.09 -7.54 -7.81
N LEU A 280 -0.98 -7.21 -8.53
CA LEU A 280 -2.33 -7.12 -8.01
C LEU A 280 -3.33 -7.58 -9.06
N PHE A 281 -4.19 -8.52 -8.71
CA PHE A 281 -5.32 -8.95 -9.51
C PHE A 281 -6.61 -8.69 -8.75
N GLU A 282 -7.57 -8.05 -9.42
CA GLU A 282 -8.89 -7.74 -8.85
C GLU A 282 -10.01 -8.48 -9.57
N ASN A 283 -11.04 -8.87 -8.82
CA ASN A 283 -12.31 -9.27 -9.40
C ASN A 283 -13.49 -9.19 -8.41
N VAL A 284 -14.70 -9.46 -8.88
CA VAL A 284 -15.94 -9.39 -8.09
C VAL A 284 -15.96 -10.36 -6.91
N ALA A 285 -16.42 -9.90 -5.74
CA ALA A 285 -16.61 -10.78 -4.59
C ALA A 285 -17.74 -11.80 -4.81
N ALA A 286 -18.74 -11.43 -5.61
CA ALA A 286 -19.88 -12.26 -5.98
C ALA A 286 -19.55 -13.27 -7.11
N MET A 287 -18.41 -13.95 -7.03
CA MET A 287 -18.04 -15.03 -7.96
C MET A 287 -18.33 -16.42 -7.36
N GLY A 288 -18.39 -17.45 -8.21
CA GLY A 288 -18.58 -18.82 -7.75
C GLY A 288 -17.44 -19.28 -6.82
N VAL A 289 -17.76 -20.07 -5.79
CA VAL A 289 -16.75 -20.58 -4.83
C VAL A 289 -15.66 -21.41 -5.53
N ASN A 290 -16.03 -22.17 -6.56
CA ASN A 290 -15.06 -22.94 -7.36
C ASN A 290 -14.16 -22.03 -8.19
N ASP A 291 -14.70 -20.97 -8.82
CA ASP A 291 -13.91 -20.02 -9.59
C ASP A 291 -12.91 -19.27 -8.69
N LYS A 292 -13.38 -18.80 -7.53
CA LYS A 292 -12.51 -18.18 -6.50
C LYS A 292 -11.36 -19.10 -6.11
N ARG A 293 -11.68 -20.37 -5.79
CA ARG A 293 -10.70 -21.37 -5.37
C ARG A 293 -9.69 -21.65 -6.48
N ASP A 294 -10.15 -21.75 -7.73
CA ASP A 294 -9.27 -22.03 -8.85
C ASP A 294 -8.36 -20.82 -9.15
N ILE A 295 -8.88 -19.59 -9.12
CA ILE A 295 -8.06 -18.36 -9.18
C ILE A 295 -7.00 -18.35 -8.08
N SER A 296 -7.38 -18.62 -6.82
CA SER A 296 -6.42 -18.71 -5.71
C SER A 296 -5.35 -19.78 -5.92
N ARG A 297 -5.71 -20.92 -6.54
CA ARG A 297 -4.75 -21.98 -6.86
C ARG A 297 -3.76 -21.55 -7.94
N PHE A 298 -4.22 -20.90 -9.01
CA PHE A 298 -3.34 -20.41 -10.06
C PHE A 298 -2.43 -19.29 -9.57
N LEU A 299 -2.94 -18.38 -8.74
CA LEU A 299 -2.18 -17.26 -8.19
C LEU A 299 -1.38 -17.60 -6.93
N GLU A 300 -1.56 -18.80 -6.38
CA GLU A 300 -0.90 -19.32 -5.18
C GLU A 300 -1.09 -18.42 -3.94
N CYS A 301 -2.23 -17.76 -3.83
CA CYS A 301 -2.60 -17.00 -2.63
C CYS A 301 -4.13 -16.88 -2.50
N ASP A 302 -4.60 -16.62 -1.29
CA ASP A 302 -6.00 -16.26 -1.05
C ASP A 302 -6.24 -14.76 -1.30
N PRO A 303 -7.46 -14.35 -1.70
CA PRO A 303 -7.77 -12.94 -1.86
C PRO A 303 -8.03 -12.26 -0.53
N VAL A 304 -7.70 -10.97 -0.49
CA VAL A 304 -8.24 -10.04 0.48
C VAL A 304 -9.59 -9.52 -0.04
N MET A 305 -10.62 -9.54 0.81
CA MET A 305 -11.92 -8.94 0.48
C MET A 305 -11.95 -7.51 1.01
N ILE A 306 -12.21 -6.56 0.12
CA ILE A 306 -12.37 -5.15 0.46
C ILE A 306 -13.69 -4.66 -0.13
N ASP A 307 -14.49 -3.98 0.69
CA ASP A 307 -15.69 -3.30 0.24
C ASP A 307 -15.46 -1.79 0.23
N ALA A 308 -15.69 -1.15 -0.92
CA ALA A 308 -15.47 0.28 -1.08
C ALA A 308 -16.34 1.14 -0.15
N LYS A 309 -17.40 0.58 0.46
CA LYS A 309 -18.22 1.29 1.47
C LYS A 309 -17.41 1.78 2.68
N GLU A 310 -16.27 1.16 2.95
CA GLU A 310 -15.40 1.51 4.07
C GLU A 310 -14.60 2.78 3.81
N VAL A 311 -14.53 3.22 2.55
CA VAL A 311 -13.72 4.39 2.10
C VAL A 311 -14.43 5.22 1.01
N SER A 312 -15.71 4.96 0.73
CA SER A 312 -16.50 5.68 -0.27
C SER A 312 -18.00 5.46 -0.07
N ALA A 313 -18.82 6.24 -0.74
CA ALA A 313 -20.28 6.14 -0.71
C ALA A 313 -20.89 4.94 -1.47
N ALA A 314 -20.09 3.93 -1.86
CA ALA A 314 -20.53 2.83 -2.72
C ALA A 314 -20.29 1.44 -2.12
N HIS A 315 -21.35 0.62 -2.06
CA HIS A 315 -21.22 -0.82 -1.83
C HIS A 315 -20.60 -1.52 -3.04
N ARG A 316 -19.33 -1.88 -2.92
CA ARG A 316 -18.54 -2.50 -4.00
C ARG A 316 -17.53 -3.48 -3.42
N ALA A 317 -18.03 -4.58 -2.86
CA ALA A 317 -17.19 -5.70 -2.40
C ALA A 317 -16.42 -6.34 -3.56
N ARG A 318 -15.10 -6.45 -3.41
CA ARG A 318 -14.15 -7.01 -4.39
C ARG A 318 -13.10 -7.88 -3.72
N TYR A 319 -12.59 -8.84 -4.48
CA TYR A 319 -11.46 -9.67 -4.10
C TYR A 319 -10.19 -9.16 -4.76
N PHE A 320 -9.11 -9.09 -3.97
CA PHE A 320 -7.80 -8.66 -4.38
C PHE A 320 -6.78 -9.76 -4.06
N TRP A 321 -6.18 -10.35 -5.09
CA TRP A 321 -5.03 -11.24 -4.99
C TRP A 321 -3.77 -10.45 -5.28
N GLY A 322 -2.69 -10.68 -4.55
CA GLY A 322 -1.46 -9.94 -4.80
C GLY A 322 -0.43 -10.14 -3.72
N ASN A 323 0.68 -9.41 -3.88
CA ASN A 323 1.78 -9.39 -2.92
C ASN A 323 2.16 -7.97 -2.50
N LEU A 324 1.26 -6.99 -2.65
CA LEU A 324 1.53 -5.64 -2.17
C LEU A 324 1.69 -5.67 -0.63
N PRO A 325 2.68 -4.93 -0.07
CA PRO A 325 2.91 -4.91 1.37
C PRO A 325 1.67 -4.41 2.12
N GLY A 326 1.24 -5.15 3.14
CA GLY A 326 0.16 -4.71 4.03
C GLY A 326 -1.24 -4.71 3.41
N MET A 327 -1.50 -5.48 2.34
CA MET A 327 -2.86 -5.59 1.74
C MET A 327 -3.94 -6.02 2.74
N ASN A 328 -3.58 -6.73 3.80
CA ASN A 328 -4.48 -7.20 4.84
C ASN A 328 -4.67 -6.20 6.00
N ARG A 329 -4.11 -4.98 5.89
CA ARG A 329 -4.27 -3.96 6.93
C ARG A 329 -5.72 -3.45 6.98
N PRO A 330 -6.18 -2.97 8.14
CA PRO A 330 -7.48 -2.30 8.23
C PRO A 330 -7.55 -1.11 7.26
N LEU A 331 -8.70 -0.93 6.62
CA LEU A 331 -8.96 0.27 5.84
C LEU A 331 -9.26 1.44 6.78
N MET A 332 -8.84 2.62 6.34
CA MET A 332 -9.15 3.87 7.01
C MET A 332 -9.66 4.87 6.00
N THR A 333 -10.71 5.57 6.39
CA THR A 333 -11.21 6.77 5.74
C THR A 333 -10.22 7.90 5.93
N MET A 334 -9.83 8.55 4.85
CA MET A 334 -9.14 9.83 4.89
C MET A 334 -10.19 10.94 5.03
N GLY A 335 -9.83 12.10 5.59
CA GLY A 335 -10.76 13.23 5.75
C GLY A 335 -11.32 13.80 4.42
N VAL A 336 -10.75 13.40 3.29
CA VAL A 336 -11.18 13.76 1.93
C VAL A 336 -12.21 12.79 1.34
N ASP A 337 -12.46 11.64 1.97
CA ASP A 337 -13.33 10.61 1.43
C ASP A 337 -14.81 11.00 1.61
N SER A 338 -15.57 10.99 0.51
CA SER A 338 -17.02 11.15 0.55
C SER A 338 -17.68 9.82 0.90
N MET A 339 -18.13 9.71 2.14
CA MET A 339 -18.69 8.47 2.71
C MET A 339 -20.19 8.33 2.46
N GLU A 340 -20.89 9.44 2.25
CA GLU A 340 -22.33 9.42 2.00
C GLU A 340 -22.64 9.78 0.54
N LEU A 341 -23.69 9.17 -0.02
CA LEU A 341 -24.14 9.47 -1.38
C LEU A 341 -24.48 10.95 -1.51
N GLN A 342 -25.02 11.56 -0.46
CA GLN A 342 -25.41 12.96 -0.44
C GLN A 342 -24.23 13.91 -0.70
N ASP A 343 -23.04 13.58 -0.23
CA ASP A 343 -21.81 14.35 -0.44
C ASP A 343 -21.33 14.30 -1.90
N CYS A 344 -21.76 13.28 -2.64
CA CYS A 344 -21.43 13.08 -4.05
C CYS A 344 -22.44 13.74 -5.00
N LEU A 345 -23.54 14.31 -4.51
CA LEU A 345 -24.61 14.87 -5.35
C LEU A 345 -24.39 16.34 -5.68
N GLU A 346 -24.79 16.72 -6.89
CA GLU A 346 -24.87 18.13 -7.29
C GLU A 346 -25.89 18.90 -6.44
N HIS A 347 -25.68 20.22 -6.31
CA HIS A 347 -26.57 21.09 -5.55
C HIS A 347 -28.02 21.00 -6.03
N GLY A 348 -28.96 20.96 -5.08
CA GLY A 348 -30.40 20.82 -5.35
C GLY A 348 -30.87 19.38 -5.54
N ARG A 349 -30.00 18.38 -5.37
CA ARG A 349 -30.38 16.95 -5.34
C ARG A 349 -30.29 16.37 -3.92
N THR A 350 -31.19 15.45 -3.64
CA THR A 350 -31.29 14.77 -2.34
C THR A 350 -31.22 13.26 -2.53
N ALA A 351 -30.35 12.60 -1.78
CA ALA A 351 -30.27 11.16 -1.71
C ALA A 351 -31.57 10.62 -1.07
N LYS A 352 -32.27 9.73 -1.78
CA LYS A 352 -33.54 9.13 -1.30
C LYS A 352 -33.34 7.80 -0.59
N LEU A 353 -32.16 7.20 -0.76
CA LEU A 353 -31.76 5.94 -0.14
C LEU A 353 -30.41 6.19 0.52
N GLU A 354 -30.37 6.02 1.83
CA GLU A 354 -29.11 5.92 2.55
C GLU A 354 -28.52 4.54 2.28
N CYS A 355 -27.20 4.45 2.04
CA CYS A 355 -26.49 3.17 2.15
C CYS A 355 -26.46 2.79 3.63
N ALA A 356 -27.55 2.25 4.16
CA ALA A 356 -27.62 1.84 5.54
C ALA A 356 -26.57 0.76 5.82
N LEU A 357 -25.70 1.02 6.80
CA LEU A 357 -24.75 0.07 7.36
C LEU A 357 -25.54 -1.10 7.99
N GLY A 358 -25.81 -2.13 7.19
CA GLY A 358 -26.30 -3.42 7.66
C GLY A 358 -27.80 -3.61 7.48
N GLU A 359 -28.20 -4.08 6.31
CA GLU A 359 -29.29 -5.04 6.12
C GLU A 359 -29.27 -5.49 4.66
N LEU A 360 -28.59 -6.60 4.38
CA LEU A 360 -28.84 -7.52 3.25
C LEU A 360 -28.24 -8.89 3.56
#